data_AF-F4WWI7-F1
#
_entry.id   AF-F4WWI7-F1
#
_cell.length_a   1.000
_cell.length_b   1.000
_cell.length_c   1.000
_cell.angle_alpha   90.00
_cell.angle_beta   90.00
_cell.angle_gamma   90.00
#
_symmetry.space_group_name_H-M   'P 1'
#
loop_
_entity.id
_entity.type
_entity.pdbx_description
1 polymer ?
#
loop_
_entity_poly.entity_id
_entity_poly.type
_entity_poly.pdbx_seq_one_letter_code
_entity_poly.pdbx_strand_id
1 'polypeptide(L)'
;MPSFKPNKRHLRELLIYFFNLKKSAAEAHRLLVKAYGEAALSERSCRDWFQKFKNVNDVKDKERSRRPKVYKDAELEVLLNEDSCQAQKELALHFDLHQ
;
A
#
# COMPACT_ATOMS: atom_id res chain seq x y z
N MET A 1 -22.35 -29.90 -4.38
CA MET A 1 -21.21 -29.04 -4.78
C MET A 1 -20.32 -28.85 -3.57
N PRO A 2 -18.98 -28.94 -3.69
CA PRO A 2 -18.12 -28.57 -2.56
C PRO A 2 -18.43 -27.12 -2.19
N SER A 3 -18.70 -26.87 -0.92
CA SER A 3 -18.96 -25.53 -0.40
C SER A 3 -17.66 -24.72 -0.45
N PHE A 4 -17.42 -24.02 -1.55
CA PHE A 4 -16.27 -23.14 -1.68
C PHE A 4 -16.34 -22.08 -0.58
N LYS A 5 -15.37 -22.09 0.34
CA LYS A 5 -15.25 -21.11 1.40
C LYS A 5 -14.27 -20.03 0.95
N PRO A 6 -14.72 -18.80 0.69
CA PRO A 6 -13.82 -17.75 0.25
C PRO A 6 -12.85 -17.38 1.37
N ASN A 7 -11.58 -17.16 1.01
CA ASN A 7 -10.60 -16.59 1.94
C ASN A 7 -10.65 -15.05 1.91
N LYS A 8 -9.95 -14.40 2.85
CA LYS A 8 -9.94 -12.94 2.97
C LYS A 8 -9.41 -12.23 1.71
N ARG A 9 -8.43 -12.82 1.03
CA ARG A 9 -7.86 -12.27 -0.21
C ARG A 9 -8.89 -12.27 -1.34
N HIS A 10 -9.54 -13.41 -1.54
CA HIS A 10 -10.62 -13.58 -2.52
C HIS A 10 -11.74 -12.56 -2.32
N LEU A 11 -12.20 -12.38 -1.08
CA LEU A 11 -13.23 -11.40 -0.76
C LEU A 11 -12.79 -9.96 -1.08
N ARG A 12 -11.52 -9.62 -0.85
CA ARG A 12 -10.97 -8.29 -1.19
C ARG A 12 -10.87 -8.07 -2.70
N GLU A 13 -10.44 -9.08 -3.45
CA GLU A 13 -10.38 -9.03 -4.93
C GLU A 13 -11.78 -8.80 -5.52
N LEU A 14 -12.81 -9.46 -4.98
CA LEU A 14 -14.20 -9.22 -5.37
C LEU A 14 -14.69 -7.81 -5.02
N LEU A 15 -14.31 -7.26 -3.85
CA LEU A 15 -14.65 -5.88 -3.51
C LEU A 15 -14.02 -4.87 -4.48
N ILE A 16 -12.78 -5.10 -4.92
CA ILE A 16 -12.13 -4.28 -5.95
C ILE A 16 -12.89 -4.39 -7.28
N TYR A 17 -13.27 -5.61 -7.68
CA TYR A 17 -14.08 -5.83 -8.89
C TYR A 17 -15.40 -5.06 -8.84
N PHE A 18 -16.17 -5.17 -7.75
CA PHE A 18 -17.43 -4.44 -7.60
C PHE A 18 -17.25 -2.92 -7.55
N PHE A 19 -16.19 -2.44 -6.90
CA PHE A 19 -15.85 -1.02 -6.88
C PHE A 19 -15.56 -0.49 -8.28
N ASN A 20 -14.80 -1.24 -9.10
CA ASN A 20 -14.51 -0.89 -10.48
C ASN A 20 -15.75 -0.89 -11.37
N LEU A 21 -16.72 -1.78 -11.10
CA LEU A 21 -18.05 -1.78 -11.70
C LEU A 21 -18.98 -0.65 -11.23
N LYS A 22 -18.47 0.30 -10.43
CA LYS A 22 -19.23 1.43 -9.87
C LYS A 22 -20.42 1.00 -9.01
N LYS A 23 -20.37 -0.20 -8.44
CA LYS A 23 -21.34 -0.64 -7.43
C LYS A 23 -21.12 0.12 -6.13
N SER A 24 -22.17 0.23 -5.33
CA SER A 24 -22.09 0.70 -3.95
C SER A 24 -21.59 -0.41 -3.02
N ALA A 25 -21.08 -0.04 -1.84
CA ALA A 25 -20.67 -1.01 -0.82
C ALA A 25 -21.85 -1.90 -0.36
N ALA A 26 -23.06 -1.33 -0.33
CA ALA A 26 -24.29 -2.06 0.02
C ALA A 26 -24.65 -3.10 -1.06
N GLU A 27 -24.58 -2.74 -2.34
CA GLU A 27 -24.79 -3.71 -3.43
C GLU A 27 -23.74 -4.82 -3.40
N ALA A 28 -22.45 -4.48 -3.22
CA ALA A 28 -21.37 -5.45 -3.12
C ALA A 28 -21.60 -6.43 -1.95
N HIS A 29 -22.03 -5.92 -0.78
CA HIS A 29 -22.38 -6.76 0.36
C HIS A 29 -23.53 -7.72 0.04
N ARG A 30 -24.63 -7.23 -0.57
CA ARG A 30 -25.77 -8.08 -0.97
C ARG A 30 -25.34 -9.20 -1.93
N LEU A 31 -24.48 -8.89 -2.90
CA LEU A 31 -23.96 -9.86 -3.86
C LEU A 31 -23.05 -10.91 -3.18
N LEU A 32 -22.19 -10.48 -2.25
CA LEU A 32 -21.34 -11.40 -1.49
C LEU A 32 -22.16 -12.32 -0.57
N VAL A 33 -23.17 -11.79 0.13
CA VAL A 33 -24.07 -12.61 0.96
C VAL A 33 -24.85 -13.61 0.10
N LYS A 34 -25.32 -13.19 -1.08
CA LYS A 34 -26.00 -14.10 -2.02
C LYS A 34 -25.08 -15.24 -2.49
N ALA A 35 -23.79 -14.97 -2.69
CA ALA A 35 -22.83 -15.95 -3.20
C ALA A 35 -22.24 -16.85 -2.10
N TYR A 36 -21.98 -16.31 -0.90
CA TYR A 36 -21.16 -16.95 0.13
C TYR A 36 -21.85 -17.06 1.50
N GLY A 37 -23.06 -16.53 1.66
CA GLY A 37 -23.81 -16.57 2.92
C GLY A 37 -23.02 -15.97 4.09
N GLU A 38 -22.88 -16.73 5.16
CA GLU A 38 -22.15 -16.35 6.38
C GLU A 38 -20.65 -16.14 6.16
N ALA A 39 -20.08 -16.70 5.09
CA ALA A 39 -18.67 -16.47 4.77
C ALA A 39 -18.41 -15.11 4.08
N ALA A 40 -19.46 -14.32 3.83
CA ALA A 40 -19.36 -12.98 3.27
C ALA A 40 -18.79 -11.97 4.29
N LEU A 41 -18.24 -10.87 3.76
CA LEU A 41 -17.85 -9.73 4.59
C LEU A 41 -19.08 -9.01 5.15
N SER A 42 -18.94 -8.50 6.37
CA SER A 42 -19.94 -7.60 6.95
C SER A 42 -20.10 -6.34 6.09
N GLU A 43 -21.28 -5.75 6.11
CA GLU A 43 -21.55 -4.51 5.36
C GLU A 43 -20.63 -3.37 5.79
N ARG A 44 -20.28 -3.30 7.09
CA ARG A 44 -19.31 -2.33 7.63
C ARG A 44 -17.94 -2.52 6.99
N SER A 45 -17.46 -3.77 6.92
CA SER A 45 -16.17 -4.08 6.27
C SER A 45 -16.18 -3.70 4.79
N CYS A 46 -17.29 -3.92 4.06
CA CYS A 46 -17.43 -3.46 2.68
C CYS A 46 -17.31 -1.94 2.57
N ARG A 47 -17.98 -1.17 3.45
CA ARG A 47 -17.88 0.30 3.49
C ARG A 47 -16.46 0.77 3.75
N ASP A 48 -15.78 0.21 4.74
CA ASP A 48 -14.41 0.59 5.11
C ASP A 48 -13.43 0.35 3.95
N TRP A 49 -13.57 -0.79 3.24
CA TRP A 49 -12.76 -1.06 2.05
C TRP A 49 -13.05 -0.09 0.92
N PHE A 50 -14.32 0.23 0.66
CA PHE A 50 -14.70 1.15 -0.39
C PHE A 50 -14.19 2.57 -0.11
N GLN A 51 -14.17 3.00 1.15
CA GLN A 51 -13.53 4.26 1.55
C GLN A 51 -12.02 4.22 1.27
N LYS A 52 -11.33 3.11 1.60
CA LYS A 52 -9.91 2.95 1.28
C LYS A 52 -9.64 3.01 -0.22
N PHE A 53 -10.48 2.37 -1.06
CA PHE A 53 -10.30 2.40 -2.51
C PHE A 53 -10.49 3.81 -3.10
N LYS A 54 -11.44 4.58 -2.55
CA LYS A 54 -11.55 6.01 -2.89
C LYS A 54 -10.28 6.75 -2.51
N ASN A 55 -9.79 6.57 -1.29
CA ASN A 55 -8.61 7.29 -0.81
C ASN A 55 -7.32 6.90 -1.54
N VAL A 56 -7.19 5.65 -2.01
CA VAL A 56 -6.04 5.20 -2.84
C VAL A 56 -6.09 5.80 -4.24
N ASN A 57 -7.28 5.91 -4.83
CA ASN A 57 -7.45 6.57 -6.12
C ASN A 57 -7.45 8.12 -6.01
N ASP A 58 -7.70 8.64 -4.81
CA ASP A 58 -7.64 10.07 -4.45
C ASP A 58 -6.26 10.46 -3.89
N VAL A 59 -5.24 9.63 -4.15
CA VAL A 59 -3.85 10.03 -4.02
C VAL A 59 -3.46 10.68 -5.34
N LYS A 60 -3.75 11.98 -5.50
CA LYS A 60 -2.73 12.84 -6.11
C LYS A 60 -1.44 12.49 -5.39
N ASP A 61 -0.47 11.92 -6.09
CA ASP A 61 0.76 11.30 -5.57
C ASP A 61 1.33 12.11 -4.39
N LYS A 62 0.83 11.84 -3.19
CA LYS A 62 1.28 12.54 -2.00
C LYS A 62 2.57 11.86 -1.68
N GLU A 63 3.65 12.62 -1.78
CA GLU A 63 5.00 12.17 -1.52
C GLU A 63 4.98 11.28 -0.28
N ARG A 64 5.17 9.98 -0.49
CA ARG A 64 5.27 9.04 0.62
C ARG A 64 6.33 9.60 1.54
N SER A 65 6.10 9.58 2.85
CA SER A 65 7.15 9.91 3.82
C SER A 65 8.33 8.98 3.57
N ARG A 66 9.29 9.44 2.75
CA ARG A 66 10.58 8.80 2.61
C ARG A 66 11.18 8.79 4.02
N ARG A 67 12.02 7.79 4.30
CA ARG A 67 12.87 7.89 5.49
C ARG A 67 13.54 9.27 5.45
N PRO A 68 13.57 10.01 6.57
CA PRO A 68 14.28 11.28 6.63
C PRO A 68 15.69 11.07 6.05
N LYS A 69 16.08 11.93 5.09
CA LYS A 69 17.46 11.89 4.59
C LYS A 69 18.38 12.11 5.79
N VAL A 70 19.31 11.17 6.01
CA VAL A 70 20.24 11.20 7.14
C VAL A 70 21.36 12.22 6.91
N TYR A 71 21.62 12.57 5.65
CA TYR A 71 22.65 13.54 5.23
C TYR A 71 22.13 14.47 4.14
N LYS A 72 22.78 15.64 3.97
CA LYS A 72 22.46 16.61 2.91
C LYS A 72 23.30 16.32 1.66
N ASP A 73 22.72 16.53 0.49
CA ASP A 73 23.41 16.25 -0.79
C ASP A 73 24.68 17.12 -0.95
N ALA A 74 24.66 18.37 -0.46
CA ALA A 74 25.82 19.26 -0.46
C ALA A 74 26.99 18.77 0.41
N GLU A 75 26.71 18.04 1.50
CA GLU A 75 27.73 17.47 2.37
C GLU A 75 28.41 16.28 1.69
N LEU A 76 27.64 15.45 0.99
CA LEU A 76 28.17 14.35 0.19
C LEU A 76 29.02 14.87 -0.98
N GLU A 77 28.60 15.95 -1.66
CA GLU A 77 29.37 16.55 -2.75
C GLU A 77 30.72 17.10 -2.30
N VAL A 78 30.80 17.71 -1.11
CA VAL A 78 32.07 18.18 -0.54
C VAL A 78 33.04 17.01 -0.32
N LEU A 79 32.58 15.92 0.30
CA LEU A 79 33.42 14.74 0.54
C LEU A 79 33.94 14.11 -0.76
N LEU A 80 33.10 13.99 -1.79
CA LEU A 80 33.50 13.44 -3.08
C LEU A 80 34.46 14.34 -3.86
N ASN A 81 34.37 15.66 -3.66
CA ASN A 81 35.31 16.62 -4.27
C ASN A 81 36.66 16.63 -3.55
N GLU A 82 36.67 16.38 -2.24
CA GLU A 82 37.90 16.26 -1.43
C GLU A 82 38.62 14.94 -1.72
N ASP A 83 37.88 13.83 -1.78
CA ASP A 83 38.42 12.52 -2.14
C ASP A 83 37.43 11.72 -2.99
N SER A 84 37.63 11.80 -4.31
CA SER A 84 36.81 11.10 -5.29
C SER A 84 37.01 9.57 -5.31
N CYS A 85 38.02 9.05 -4.63
CA CYS A 85 38.37 7.63 -4.62
C CYS A 85 37.78 6.86 -3.43
N GLN A 86 36.96 7.52 -2.58
CA GLN A 86 36.38 6.90 -1.39
C GLN A 86 35.49 5.71 -1.70
N ALA A 87 35.61 4.67 -0.88
CA ALA A 87 34.74 3.51 -0.98
C ALA A 87 33.37 3.82 -0.36
N GLN A 88 32.30 3.26 -0.94
CA GLN A 88 30.93 3.44 -0.42
C GLN A 88 30.77 3.00 1.05
N LYS A 89 31.60 2.07 1.53
CA LYS A 89 31.63 1.65 2.94
C LYS A 89 32.19 2.71 3.88
N GLU A 90 33.17 3.48 3.43
CA GLU A 90 33.77 4.58 4.19
C GLU A 90 32.81 5.75 4.29
N LEU A 91 32.13 6.07 3.18
CA LEU A 91 31.03 7.05 3.16
C LEU A 91 29.87 6.61 4.07
N ALA A 92 29.51 5.32 4.05
CA ALA A 92 28.47 4.80 4.93
C ALA A 92 28.88 4.93 6.41
N LEU A 93 30.13 4.66 6.75
CA LEU A 93 30.66 4.86 8.11
C LEU A 93 30.63 6.34 8.51
N HIS A 94 31.01 7.25 7.61
CA HIS A 94 30.98 8.70 7.85
C HIS A 94 29.57 9.22 8.18
N PHE A 95 28.53 8.64 7.57
CA PHE A 95 27.14 9.01 7.80
C PHE A 95 26.41 8.13 8.82
N ASP A 96 27.14 7.32 9.61
CA ASP A 96 26.58 6.35 10.56
C ASP A 96 25.50 5.44 9.94
N LEU A 97 25.67 5.12 8.66
CA LEU A 97 24.79 4.23 7.92
C LEU A 97 25.27 2.79 8.10
N HIS A 98 24.62 2.05 8.98
CA HIS A 98 24.83 0.61 9.09
C HIS A 98 24.27 -0.11 7.84
N GLN A 99 25.15 -0.81 7.11
CA GLN A 99 24.80 -1.69 5.96
C GLN A 99 24.24 -3.04 6.42
#